data_AF-A0A7K1BMF8-F1
#
_entry.id   AF-A0A7K1BMF8-F1
#
_cell.length_a   1.000
_cell.length_b   1.000
_cell.length_c   1.000
_cell.angle_alpha   90.00
_cell.angle_beta   90.00
_cell.angle_gamma   90.00
#
_symmetry.space_group_name_H-M   'P 1'
#
loop_
_entity.id
_entity.type
_entity.pdbx_description
1 polymer ?
#
loop_
_entity_poly.entity_id
_entity_poly.type
_entity_poly.pdbx_seq_one_letter_code
_entity_poly.pdbx_strand_id
1 'polypeptide(L)'
;MAPNDRIELRRLVVTGICGALPEERERAQPLEVDLDVVADLSAAGASDNLDDTLDYGAITAAVENVILNGTPQLLEHLAQNIADAVLADPRALS
;
A
#
# COMPACT_ATOMS: atom_id res chain seq x y z
N MET A 1 15.29 17.80 11.93
CA MET A 1 14.19 16.97 12.49
C MET A 1 13.82 16.03 11.36
N ALA A 2 13.92 14.71 11.54
CA ALA A 2 13.56 13.77 10.48
C ALA A 2 12.09 13.99 10.09
N PRO A 3 11.70 13.78 8.81
CA PRO A 3 10.31 13.95 8.40
C PRO A 3 9.47 12.93 9.17
N ASN A 4 8.67 13.43 10.11
CA ASN A 4 7.64 12.63 10.80
C ASN A 4 6.30 12.70 10.06
N ASP A 5 6.27 13.39 8.92
CA ASP A 5 5.10 13.50 8.08
C ASP A 5 4.81 12.14 7.47
N ARG A 6 3.52 11.81 7.40
CA ARG A 6 3.05 10.54 6.88
C ARG A 6 1.73 10.72 6.17
N ILE A 7 1.49 9.85 5.20
CA ILE A 7 0.18 9.63 4.60
C ILE A 7 -0.39 8.36 5.21
N GLU A 8 -1.58 8.46 5.81
CA GLU A 8 -2.29 7.33 6.39
C GLU A 8 -3.44 6.92 5.48
N LEU A 9 -3.41 5.67 5.00
CA LEU A 9 -4.52 5.04 4.32
C LEU A 9 -5.15 4.05 5.28
N ARG A 10 -6.43 4.24 5.59
CA ARG A 10 -7.16 3.39 6.53
C ARG A 10 -8.31 2.68 5.84
N ARG A 11 -8.49 1.42 6.17
CA ARG A 11 -9.59 0.57 5.70
C ARG A 11 -9.68 0.47 4.18
N LEU A 12 -8.54 0.36 3.50
CA LEU A 12 -8.54 0.05 2.07
C LEU A 12 -8.98 -1.42 1.91
N VAL A 13 -10.15 -1.64 1.33
CA VAL A 13 -10.69 -2.99 1.14
C VAL A 13 -10.60 -3.38 -0.33
N VAL A 14 -9.88 -4.46 -0.60
CA VAL A 14 -9.74 -5.04 -1.95
C VAL A 14 -10.16 -6.51 -1.89
N THR A 15 -10.97 -6.95 -2.86
CA THR A 15 -11.37 -8.37 -2.94
C THR A 15 -10.31 -9.15 -3.71
N GLY A 16 -9.66 -10.11 -3.06
CA GLY A 16 -8.58 -10.92 -3.65
C GLY A 16 -8.50 -12.32 -3.04
N ILE A 17 -7.54 -13.13 -3.51
CA ILE A 17 -7.34 -14.49 -3.02
C ILE A 17 -6.12 -14.50 -2.09
N CYS A 18 -6.32 -14.85 -0.82
CA CYS A 18 -5.24 -15.08 0.14
C CYS A 18 -5.64 -16.19 1.09
N GLY A 19 -4.74 -17.13 1.34
CA GLY A 19 -4.95 -18.21 2.30
C GLY A 19 -4.21 -19.50 1.92
N ALA A 20 -4.02 -20.34 2.93
CA ALA A 20 -3.28 -21.59 2.83
C ALA A 20 -4.20 -22.80 2.62
N LEU A 21 -5.47 -22.70 3.02
CA LEU A 21 -6.44 -23.79 2.90
C LEU A 21 -6.98 -23.88 1.46
N PRO A 22 -7.25 -25.09 0.93
CA PRO A 22 -7.80 -25.24 -0.42
C PRO A 22 -9.05 -24.39 -0.69
N GLU A 23 -9.96 -24.26 0.28
CA GLU A 23 -11.17 -23.45 0.11
C GLU A 23 -10.86 -21.95 -0.03
N GLU A 24 -9.80 -21.45 0.61
CA GLU A 24 -9.35 -20.06 0.50
C GLU A 24 -8.70 -19.77 -0.85
N ARG A 25 -8.16 -20.80 -1.52
CA ARG A 25 -7.54 -20.69 -2.85
C ARG A 25 -8.56 -20.51 -3.97
N GLU A 26 -9.80 -20.93 -3.75
CA GLU A 26 -10.88 -20.90 -4.76
C GLU A 26 -11.87 -19.75 -4.57
N ARG A 27 -11.86 -19.10 -3.39
CA ARG A 27 -12.81 -18.03 -3.05
C ARG A 27 -12.10 -16.72 -2.77
N ALA A 28 -12.33 -15.72 -3.63
CA ALA A 28 -11.92 -14.36 -3.33
C ALA A 28 -12.66 -13.82 -2.10
N GLN A 29 -11.95 -13.10 -1.26
CA GLN A 29 -12.45 -12.53 0.00
C GLN A 29 -11.96 -11.09 0.19
N PRO A 30 -12.68 -10.27 0.98
CA PRO A 30 -12.24 -8.91 1.27
C PRO A 30 -10.97 -8.96 2.13
N LEU A 31 -9.94 -8.25 1.68
CA LEU A 31 -8.71 -8.00 2.42
C LEU A 31 -8.69 -6.51 2.78
N GLU A 32 -8.62 -6.21 4.08
CA GLU A 32 -8.52 -4.85 4.61
C GLU A 32 -7.05 -4.53 4.90
N VAL A 33 -6.57 -3.41 4.36
CA VAL A 33 -5.19 -2.95 4.52
C VAL A 33 -5.19 -1.54 5.10
N ASP A 34 -4.37 -1.37 6.15
CA ASP A 34 -4.00 -0.08 6.70
C ASP A 34 -2.52 0.18 6.36
N LEU A 35 -2.20 1.38 5.89
CA LEU A 35 -0.84 1.80 5.56
C LEU A 35 -0.50 3.14 6.20
N ASP A 36 0.72 3.22 6.72
CA ASP A 36 1.39 4.46 7.11
C ASP A 36 2.62 4.59 6.20
N VAL A 37 2.64 5.58 5.33
CA VAL A 37 3.81 5.82 4.47
C VAL A 37 4.48 7.12 4.89
N VAL A 38 5.72 7.01 5.35
CA VAL A 38 6.52 8.15 5.81
C VAL A 38 7.18 8.81 4.60
N ALA A 39 7.06 10.13 4.50
CA ALA A 39 7.64 10.93 3.42
C ALA A 39 7.85 12.36 3.90
N ASP A 40 8.75 13.12 3.27
CA ASP A 40 8.82 14.57 3.46
C ASP A 40 7.69 15.24 2.65
N LEU A 41 6.70 15.82 3.36
CA LEU A 41 5.54 16.46 2.74
C LEU A 41 5.65 18.00 2.73
N SER A 42 6.79 18.55 3.16
CA SER A 42 6.98 20.00 3.29
C SER A 42 6.90 20.74 1.95
N ALA A 43 7.44 20.16 0.88
CA ALA A 43 7.41 20.73 -0.46
C ALA A 43 5.97 20.83 -0.99
N ALA A 44 5.24 19.71 -0.95
CA ALA A 44 3.83 19.65 -1.33
C ALA A 44 2.95 20.61 -0.52
N GLY A 45 3.17 20.69 0.80
CA GLY A 45 2.44 21.59 1.67
C GLY A 45 2.65 23.09 1.36
N ALA A 46 3.76 23.44 0.72
CA ALA A 46 4.04 24.80 0.28
C ALA A 46 3.60 25.09 -1.16
N SER A 47 3.65 24.10 -2.04
CA SER A 47 3.42 24.28 -3.48
C SER A 47 2.00 23.95 -3.95
N ASP A 48 1.26 23.11 -3.21
CA ASP A 48 -0.01 22.53 -3.64
C ASP A 48 0.10 21.77 -4.98
N ASN A 49 1.27 21.20 -5.27
CA ASN A 49 1.54 20.43 -6.49
C ASN A 49 1.69 18.93 -6.19
N LEU A 50 0.99 18.08 -6.95
CA LEU A 50 1.03 16.63 -6.82
C LEU A 50 2.42 16.04 -7.17
N ASP A 51 3.19 16.70 -8.02
CA ASP A 51 4.55 16.25 -8.38
C ASP A 51 5.52 16.32 -7.18
N ASP A 52 5.24 17.18 -6.21
CA ASP A 52 6.06 17.41 -5.01
C ASP A 52 5.68 16.49 -3.84
N THR A 53 4.72 15.58 -4.02
CA THR A 53 4.23 14.68 -2.97
C THR A 53 4.26 13.21 -3.36
N LEU A 54 4.12 12.33 -2.38
CA LEU A 54 3.77 10.95 -2.63
C LEU A 54 2.26 10.84 -2.90
N ASP A 55 1.88 10.49 -4.12
CA ASP A 55 0.47 10.41 -4.52
C ASP A 55 -0.22 9.19 -3.86
N TYR A 56 -1.18 9.46 -2.99
CA TYR A 56 -1.98 8.43 -2.34
C TYR A 56 -2.77 7.59 -3.35
N GLY A 57 -3.17 8.15 -4.50
CA GLY A 57 -3.83 7.43 -5.58
C GLY A 57 -2.92 6.35 -6.17
N ALA A 58 -1.65 6.70 -6.41
CA ALA A 58 -0.64 5.74 -6.84
C ALA A 58 -0.38 4.65 -5.79
N ILE A 59 -0.33 5.00 -4.50
CA ILE A 59 -0.21 4.03 -3.40
C ILE A 59 -1.40 3.05 -3.39
N THR A 60 -2.63 3.56 -3.48
CA THR A 60 -3.83 2.71 -3.51
C THR A 60 -3.83 1.76 -4.72
N ALA A 61 -3.45 2.27 -5.90
CA ALA A 61 -3.38 1.46 -7.11
C ALA A 61 -2.29 0.37 -7.01
N ALA A 62 -1.16 0.66 -6.37
CA ALA A 62 -0.12 -0.33 -6.12
C ALA A 62 -0.61 -1.45 -5.22
N VAL A 63 -1.29 -1.11 -4.11
CA VAL A 63 -1.87 -2.09 -3.17
C VAL A 63 -2.91 -2.96 -3.86
N GLU A 64 -3.84 -2.34 -4.61
CA GLU A 64 -4.86 -3.04 -5.38
C GLU A 64 -4.22 -4.00 -6.40
N ASN A 65 -3.21 -3.55 -7.13
CA ASN A 65 -2.51 -4.37 -8.11
C ASN A 65 -1.82 -5.59 -7.49
N VAL A 66 -1.20 -5.43 -6.32
CA VAL A 66 -0.58 -6.55 -5.58
C VAL A 66 -1.64 -7.57 -5.15
N ILE A 67 -2.79 -7.11 -4.64
CA ILE A 67 -3.87 -7.98 -4.17
C ILE A 67 -4.58 -8.70 -5.33
N LEU A 68 -4.89 -7.99 -6.42
CA LEU A 68 -5.65 -8.52 -7.55
C LEU A 68 -4.84 -9.53 -8.38
N ASN A 69 -3.53 -9.34 -8.49
CA ASN A 69 -2.66 -10.21 -9.28
C ASN A 69 -1.91 -11.24 -8.42
N GLY A 70 -1.93 -11.09 -7.10
CA GLY A 70 -1.35 -12.01 -6.16
C GLY A 70 -2.31 -13.14 -5.78
N THR A 71 -1.74 -14.27 -5.36
CA THR A 71 -2.48 -15.30 -4.62
C THR A 71 -1.63 -15.82 -3.45
N PRO A 72 -1.22 -14.95 -2.51
CA PRO A 72 -0.35 -15.35 -1.40
C PRO A 72 -1.05 -16.36 -0.48
N GLN A 73 -0.26 -17.21 0.18
CA GLN A 73 -0.79 -18.10 1.20
C GLN A 73 -0.87 -17.43 2.58
N LEU A 74 -0.03 -16.43 2.81
CA LEU A 74 0.19 -15.78 4.10
C LEU A 74 -0.02 -14.28 3.96
N LEU A 75 -0.64 -13.67 4.98
CA LEU A 75 -0.79 -12.22 5.05
C LEU A 75 0.56 -11.52 5.20
N GLU A 76 1.54 -12.17 5.85
CA GLU A 76 2.90 -11.66 5.99
C GLU A 76 3.58 -11.49 4.63
N HIS A 77 3.41 -12.47 3.73
CA HIS A 77 3.96 -12.38 2.37
C HIS A 77 3.23 -11.31 1.54
N LEU A 78 1.90 -11.22 1.69
CA LEU A 78 1.12 -10.16 1.07
C LEU A 78 1.60 -8.77 1.53
N ALA A 79 1.76 -8.59 2.85
CA ALA A 79 2.19 -7.34 3.45
C ALA A 79 3.59 -6.93 2.97
N GLN A 80 4.53 -7.87 2.87
CA GLN A 80 5.85 -7.60 2.31
C GLN A 80 5.76 -7.14 0.85
N ASN A 81 4.97 -7.83 0.02
CA ASN A 81 4.82 -7.46 -1.39
C ASN A 81 4.15 -6.08 -1.56
N ILE A 82 3.20 -5.73 -0.68
CA ILE A 82 2.61 -4.39 -0.63
C ILE A 82 3.67 -3.35 -0.24
N ALA A 83 4.45 -3.61 0.82
CA ALA A 83 5.51 -2.72 1.26
C ALA A 83 6.55 -2.49 0.15
N ASP A 84 7.00 -3.55 -0.52
CA ASP A 84 7.96 -3.47 -1.63
C ASP A 84 7.40 -2.64 -2.81
N ALA A 85 6.12 -2.79 -3.13
CA ALA A 85 5.47 -2.03 -4.19
C ALA A 85 5.34 -0.53 -3.84
N VAL A 86 5.06 -0.20 -2.58
CA VAL A 86 4.96 1.19 -2.11
C VAL A 86 6.34 1.84 -2.01
N LEU A 87 7.34 1.13 -1.47
CA LEU A 87 8.72 1.61 -1.33
C LEU A 87 9.47 1.68 -2.67
N ALA A 88 8.88 1.21 -3.77
CA ALA A 88 9.40 1.44 -5.11
C ALA A 88 9.35 2.92 -5.53
N ASP A 89 8.49 3.73 -4.89
CA ASP A 89 8.54 5.18 -5.02
C ASP A 89 9.68 5.75 -4.16
N PRO A 90 10.67 6.44 -4.74
CA PRO A 90 11.84 6.93 -4.00
C PRO A 90 11.53 8.03 -2.97
N ARG A 91 10.31 8.59 -2.99
CA ARG A 91 9.84 9.57 -1.98
C ARG A 91 9.36 8.89 -0.70
N ALA A 92 9.00 7.60 -0.77
CA ALA A 92 8.66 6.82 0.41
C ALA A 92 9.94 6.47 1.19
N LEU A 93 9.87 6.61 2.52
CA LEU A 93 10.99 6.33 3.41
C LEU A 93 10.75 4.97 4.10
N SER A 94 11.82 4.16 4.16
CA SER A 94 11.87 2.85 4.82
C SER A 94 12.14 2.93 6.32
#